data_AF-A0A0N0U3J0-F1
#
_entry.id   AF-A0A0N0U3J0-F1
#
_cell.length_a   1.000
_cell.length_b   1.000
_cell.length_c   1.000
_cell.angle_alpha   90.00
_cell.angle_beta   90.00
_cell.angle_gamma   90.00
#
_symmetry.space_group_name_H-M   'P 1'
#
loop_
_entity.id
_entity.type
_entity.pdbx_description
1 polymer ?
#
loop_
_entity_poly.entity_id
_entity_poly.type
_entity_poly.pdbx_seq_one_letter_code
_entity_poly.pdbx_strand_id
1 'polypeptide(L)' 'MACSGHNRQKWRYDEQSKIFTHISSGMCLQSNNDEGPVIAACTESIDQKWLLESIPWK' A
#
# COMPACT_ATOMS: atom_id res chain seq x y z
N MET A 1 -1.39 5.95 -16.76
CA MET A 1 -0.05 5.69 -16.18
C MET A 1 0.30 4.23 -16.46
N ALA A 2 1.54 3.94 -16.85
CA ALA A 2 1.99 2.58 -17.16
C ALA A 2 3.05 2.10 -16.14
N CYS A 3 3.18 0.78 -16.01
CA CYS A 3 4.26 0.16 -15.26
C CYS A 3 5.60 0.41 -15.97
N SER A 4 6.57 0.94 -15.25
CA SER A 4 7.88 1.37 -15.76
C SER A 4 9.05 0.73 -15.01
N GLY A 5 8.79 0.04 -13.89
CA GLY A 5 9.82 -0.57 -13.06
C GLY A 5 10.63 0.43 -12.22
N HIS A 6 10.36 1.73 -12.31
CA HIS A 6 11.00 2.75 -11.49
C HIS A 6 10.69 2.58 -9.99
N ASN A 7 11.60 3.05 -9.14
CA ASN A 7 11.49 2.90 -7.69
C ASN A 7 10.20 3.50 -7.09
N ARG A 8 9.62 4.53 -7.73
CA ARG A 8 8.32 5.13 -7.34
C ARG A 8 7.10 4.20 -7.51
N GLN A 9 7.28 3.03 -8.11
CA GLN A 9 6.24 2.02 -8.30
C GLN A 9 6.53 0.75 -7.49
N LYS A 10 7.61 0.73 -6.69
CA LYS A 10 8.02 -0.43 -5.93
C LYS A 10 7.39 -0.37 -4.54
N TRP A 11 6.71 -1.46 -4.18
CA TRP A 11 6.01 -1.62 -2.92
C TRP A 11 6.43 -2.93 -2.27
N ARG A 12 6.41 -2.96 -0.94
CA ARG A 12 6.56 -4.17 -0.14
C ARG A 12 5.27 -4.36 0.64
N TYR A 13 4.70 -5.55 0.57
CA TYR A 13 3.61 -5.97 1.44
C TYR A 13 4.17 -6.88 2.53
N ASP A 14 3.80 -6.63 3.77
CA ASP A 14 4.07 -7.50 4.90
C ASP A 14 2.76 -8.16 5.34
N GLU A 15 2.67 -9.49 5.17
CA GLU A 15 1.48 -10.27 5.50
C GLU A 15 1.18 -10.33 7.00
N GLN A 16 2.20 -10.20 7.86
CA GLN A 16 2.01 -10.26 9.32
C GLN A 16 1.38 -8.97 9.84
N SER A 17 1.94 -7.82 9.45
CA SER A 17 1.42 -6.51 9.84
C SER A 17 0.26 -6.04 8.98
N LYS A 18 0.08 -6.65 7.80
CA LYS A 18 -0.87 -6.29 6.74
C LYS A 18 -0.62 -4.88 6.18
N ILE A 19 0.63 -4.45 6.13
CA ILE A 19 1.01 -3.09 5.75
C ILE A 19 1.68 -3.09 4.37
N PHE A 20 1.33 -2.09 3.56
CA PHE A 20 2.06 -1.75 2.34
C PHE A 20 3.04 -0.61 2.61
N THR A 21 4.32 -0.84 2.35
CA THR A 21 5.36 0.19 2.39
C THR A 21 5.83 0.55 0.99
N HIS A 22 5.78 1.84 0.65
CA HIS A 22 6.40 2.36 -0.55
C HIS A 22 7.92 2.39 -0.38
N ILE A 23 8.64 1.64 -1.21
CA ILE A 23 10.07 1.37 -0.99
C ILE A 23 10.91 2.66 -1.08
N SER A 24 10.60 3.56 -2.01
CA SER A 24 11.47 4.74 -2.21
C SER A 24 11.30 5.82 -1.16
N SER A 25 10.14 5.92 -0.50
CA SER A 25 9.89 6.94 0.53
C SER A 25 9.85 6.38 1.96
N GLY A 26 9.76 5.06 2.12
CA GLY A 26 9.56 4.44 3.43
C GLY A 26 8.18 4.72 4.05
N MET A 27 7.25 5.30 3.29
CA MET A 27 5.90 5.65 3.74
C MET A 27 4.92 4.51 3.51
N CYS A 28 3.83 4.50 4.26
CA CYS A 28 2.81 3.47 4.22
C CYS A 28 1.59 3.89 3.41
N LEU A 29 0.93 2.92 2.76
CA LEU A 29 -0.35 3.15 2.10
C LEU A 29 -1.44 3.33 3.17
N GLN A 30 -2.18 4.43 3.10
CA GLN A 30 -3.22 4.78 4.06
C GLN A 30 -4.53 5.06 3.33
N SER A 31 -5.65 4.57 3.86
CA SER A 31 -6.98 4.94 3.39
C SER A 31 -7.26 6.39 3.77
N ASN A 32 -7.78 7.17 2.82
CA ASN A 32 -8.29 8.51 3.07
C ASN A 32 -9.75 8.56 2.60
N ASN A 33 -10.60 9.23 3.35
CA ASN A 33 -12.06 9.09 3.24
C ASN A 33 -12.66 9.65 1.95
N ASP A 34 -11.98 10.58 1.27
CA ASP A 34 -12.64 11.40 0.22
C ASP A 34 -11.99 11.34 -1.17
N GLU A 35 -10.71 10.96 -1.29
CA GLU A 35 -9.97 11.07 -2.57
C GLU A 35 -9.23 9.78 -2.97
N GLY A 36 -9.47 8.69 -2.25
CA GLY A 36 -8.76 7.43 -2.42
C GLY A 36 -7.48 7.35 -1.57
N PRO A 37 -6.75 6.23 -1.66
CA PRO A 37 -5.63 5.97 -0.77
C PRO A 37 -4.45 6.89 -1.05
N VAL A 38 -3.75 7.27 0.02
CA VAL A 38 -2.58 8.15 0.02
C VAL A 38 -1.36 7.44 0.60
N ILE A 39 -0.19 8.06 0.48
CA ILE A 39 1.00 7.65 1.25
C ILE A 39 1.19 8.58 2.45
N ALA A 40 1.43 8.01 3.62
CA ALA A 40 1.61 8.73 4.87
C ALA A 40 2.71 8.09 5.73
N ALA A 41 3.12 8.79 6.80
CA ALA A 41 4.04 8.21 7.78
C ALA A 41 3.44 6.92 8.36
N CYS A 42 4.26 5.87 8.52
CA CYS A 42 3.79 4.60 9.04
C CYS A 42 3.45 4.71 10.53
N THR A 43 2.20 4.44 10.88
CA THR A 43 1.65 4.56 12.24
C THR A 43 1.04 3.25 12.76
N GLU A 44 1.04 2.19 11.95
CA GLU A 44 0.41 0.88 12.25
C GLU A 44 -1.09 0.94 12.58
N SER A 45 -1.71 2.08 12.27
CA SER A 45 -3.12 2.33 12.47
C SER A 45 -3.97 1.51 11.50
N ILE A 46 -5.25 1.33 11.84
CA ILE A 46 -6.15 0.43 11.10
C ILE A 46 -6.37 0.87 9.65
N ASP A 47 -6.33 2.17 9.40
CA ASP A 47 -6.40 2.81 8.08
C ASP A 47 -5.15 2.54 7.20
N GLN A 48 -4.08 1.96 7.76
CA GLN A 48 -2.90 1.53 7.02
C GLN A 48 -2.82 0.01 6.81
N LYS A 49 -3.85 -0.74 7.25
CA LYS A 49 -3.89 -2.20 7.15
C LYS A 49 -4.75 -2.64 5.98
N TRP A 50 -4.16 -3.42 5.09
CA TRP A 50 -4.77 -3.89 3.85
C TRP A 50 -4.77 -5.41 3.79
N LEU A 51 -5.94 -5.99 3.59
CA LEU A 51 -6.08 -7.42 3.33
C LEU A 51 -6.09 -7.67 1.83
N LEU A 52 -5.16 -8.49 1.34
CA LEU A 52 -5.18 -8.96 -0.03
C LEU A 52 -5.97 -10.26 -0.11
N GLU A 53 -7.07 -10.21 -0.84
CA GLU A 53 -7.89 -11.38 -1.11
C GLU A 53 -7.67 -11.82 -2.56
N SER A 54 -7.33 -13.10 -2.73
CA SER A 54 -7.29 -13.70 -4.06
C SER A 54 -8.71 -13.87 -4.57
N ILE A 55 -9.05 -13.18 -5.66
CA ILE A 55 -10.32 -13.38 -6.34
C ILE A 55 -10.09 -14.39 -7.49
N PRO A 56 -10.71 -15.58 -7.44
CA PRO A 56 -10.63 -16.55 -8.53
C PRO A 56 -11.54 -16.09 -9.67
N TRP A 57 -11.04 -15.18 -10.50
CA TRP A 57 -11.73 -14.78 -11.73
C TRP A 57 -11.89 -16.00 -12.66
N LYS A 58 -13.11 -16.25 -13.13
CA LYS A 58 -13.45 -17.29 -14.13
C LYS A 58 -13.37 -16.75 -15.54
#